data_AF-A0A183U355-F1
#
_entry.id   AF-A0A183U355-F1
#
_cell.length_a   1.000
_cell.length_b   1.000
_cell.length_c   1.000
_cell.angle_alpha   90.00
_cell.angle_beta   90.00
_cell.angle_gamma   90.00
#
_symmetry.space_group_name_H-M   'P 1'
#
loop_
_entity.id
_entity.type
_entity.pdbx_description
1 polymer ?
#
loop_
_entity_poly.entity_id
_entity_poly.type
_entity_poly.pdbx_seq_one_letter_code
_entity_poly.pdbx_strand_id
1 'polypeptide(L)'
;MSVNDDEIVLTKSVDPSPGNAVNPYGSDISPLTFRKRYYGATLNIRIEPLSGGLMFSDKYIQLASYFASENVYGFGENAHHAIKHDLSRYTTWAMLARDEGPNSYGLDTKNLYGVFAFYICVEYDGNAHGVLIVNSNPQVACLFLKFSERSGTEQPT
;
A
#
# COMPACT_ATOMS: atom_id res chain seq x y z
N MET A 1 12.28 -24.10 12.10
CA MET A 1 12.12 -22.63 12.25
C MET A 1 13.50 -22.05 12.49
N SER A 2 14.13 -21.41 11.49
CA SER A 2 15.34 -20.60 11.71
C SER A 2 14.92 -19.14 11.65
N VAL A 3 15.06 -18.43 12.75
CA VAL A 3 14.79 -16.99 12.80
C VAL A 3 16.12 -16.29 12.48
N ASN A 4 16.19 -15.60 11.33
CA ASN A 4 17.15 -14.53 11.12
C ASN A 4 16.43 -13.23 11.51
N ASP A 5 17.05 -12.35 12.27
CA ASP A 5 16.40 -11.16 12.86
C ASP A 5 15.87 -10.12 11.83
N ASP A 6 16.12 -10.30 10.53
CA ASP A 6 15.79 -9.39 9.41
C ASP A 6 14.66 -9.87 8.46
N GLU A 7 14.13 -11.10 8.63
CA GLU A 7 13.21 -11.73 7.67
C GLU A 7 12.16 -12.64 8.33
N ILE A 8 10.91 -12.57 7.86
CA ILE A 8 9.79 -13.42 8.27
C ILE A 8 9.15 -13.99 7.00
N VAL A 9 9.09 -15.31 6.79
CA VAL A 9 8.51 -15.99 5.62
C VAL A 9 7.27 -16.81 6.03
N LEU A 10 6.14 -16.76 5.30
CA LEU A 10 4.97 -17.66 5.52
C LEU A 10 4.74 -18.59 4.34
N THR A 11 5.10 -19.86 4.44
CA THR A 11 4.87 -20.87 3.38
C THR A 11 3.54 -21.62 3.60
N LYS A 12 3.05 -22.37 2.59
CA LYS A 12 2.05 -23.44 2.81
C LYS A 12 2.70 -24.66 3.53
N SER A 13 1.96 -25.42 4.36
CA SER A 13 2.46 -26.64 5.02
C SER A 13 2.67 -27.80 4.03
N VAL A 14 3.71 -28.62 4.26
CA VAL A 14 4.13 -29.70 3.34
C VAL A 14 3.82 -31.10 3.90
N ASP A 15 3.20 -31.20 5.08
CA ASP A 15 3.00 -32.48 5.77
C ASP A 15 1.92 -33.33 5.05
N PRO A 16 2.20 -34.58 4.64
CA PRO A 16 1.34 -35.38 3.76
C PRO A 16 0.09 -35.98 4.45
N SER A 17 -0.43 -35.34 5.49
CA SER A 17 -1.62 -35.77 6.23
C SER A 17 -2.88 -35.71 5.34
N PRO A 18 -3.82 -36.67 5.43
CA PRO A 18 -5.08 -36.60 4.69
C PRO A 18 -5.92 -35.45 5.26
N GLY A 19 -5.92 -34.30 4.57
CA GLY A 19 -6.65 -33.11 5.02
C GLY A 19 -6.15 -31.74 4.52
N ASN A 20 -5.05 -31.64 3.76
CA ASN A 20 -4.56 -30.34 3.29
C ASN A 20 -5.41 -29.75 2.15
N ALA A 21 -5.76 -28.47 2.27
CA ALA A 21 -6.43 -27.70 1.21
C ALA A 21 -5.54 -27.61 -0.04
N VAL A 22 -6.10 -27.80 -1.23
CA VAL A 22 -5.39 -27.77 -2.54
C VAL A 22 -6.01 -26.68 -3.39
N ASN A 23 -5.20 -25.86 -4.07
CA ASN A 23 -5.71 -24.85 -5.00
C ASN A 23 -6.49 -25.55 -6.16
N PRO A 24 -7.82 -25.37 -6.25
CA PRO A 24 -8.64 -26.02 -7.26
C PRO A 24 -8.48 -25.40 -8.67
N TYR A 25 -7.77 -24.27 -8.77
CA TYR A 25 -7.49 -23.54 -10.00
C TYR A 25 -6.00 -23.59 -10.40
N GLY A 26 -5.17 -24.41 -9.74
CA GLY A 26 -3.73 -24.52 -10.05
C GLY A 26 -2.86 -24.97 -8.88
N SER A 27 -1.59 -24.56 -8.86
CA SER A 27 -0.66 -24.81 -7.75
C SER A 27 -0.89 -23.87 -6.57
N ASP A 28 -0.46 -24.23 -5.37
CA ASP A 28 -0.65 -23.40 -4.17
C ASP A 28 0.11 -22.06 -4.20
N ILE A 29 -0.33 -21.11 -3.37
CA ILE A 29 0.33 -19.81 -3.21
C ILE A 29 1.76 -19.98 -2.69
N SER A 30 2.66 -19.19 -3.27
CA SER A 30 4.03 -19.10 -2.79
C SER A 30 4.09 -18.40 -1.42
N PRO A 31 5.20 -18.57 -0.69
CA PRO A 31 5.33 -18.03 0.65
C PRO A 31 5.31 -16.50 0.77
N LEU A 32 4.80 -16.02 1.90
CA LEU A 32 4.68 -14.64 2.35
C LEU A 32 5.87 -14.16 3.15
N THR A 33 6.87 -13.56 2.50
CA THR A 33 7.97 -12.86 3.17
C THR A 33 7.77 -11.39 3.52
N PHE A 34 7.78 -11.09 4.80
CA PHE A 34 8.07 -9.76 5.30
C PHE A 34 9.57 -9.56 5.50
N ARG A 35 10.11 -8.46 4.98
CA ARG A 35 11.51 -8.10 5.20
C ARG A 35 11.59 -6.74 5.85
N LYS A 36 12.29 -6.71 6.97
CA LYS A 36 12.51 -5.52 7.77
C LYS A 36 13.92 -5.02 7.49
N ARG A 37 14.08 -3.75 7.13
CA ARG A 37 15.40 -3.13 7.04
C ARG A 37 15.35 -1.67 7.49
N TYR A 38 16.23 -1.31 8.41
CA TYR A 38 16.46 0.08 8.78
C TYR A 38 17.50 0.71 7.85
N TYR A 39 17.29 1.99 7.52
CA TYR A 39 18.28 2.87 6.91
C TYR A 39 18.26 4.20 7.68
N GLY A 40 19.20 4.41 8.61
CA GLY A 40 19.13 5.53 9.56
C GLY A 40 18.05 5.30 10.64
N ALA A 41 17.20 6.29 10.92
CA ALA A 41 15.98 6.12 11.74
C ALA A 41 14.80 5.53 10.94
N THR A 42 14.87 5.55 9.61
CA THR A 42 13.78 5.12 8.73
C THR A 42 13.70 3.61 8.58
N LEU A 43 12.51 3.08 8.85
CA LEU A 43 12.21 1.66 8.82
C LEU A 43 11.44 1.29 7.54
N ASN A 44 12.06 0.45 6.71
CA ASN A 44 11.43 -0.12 5.54
C ASN A 44 10.82 -1.47 5.89
N ILE A 45 9.52 -1.59 5.68
CA ILE A 45 8.75 -2.82 5.89
C ILE A 45 8.24 -3.27 4.53
N ARG A 46 8.88 -4.33 4.04
CA ARG A 46 8.42 -5.08 2.87
C ARG A 46 7.48 -6.17 3.36
N ILE A 47 6.37 -6.36 2.67
CA ILE A 47 5.40 -7.41 2.93
C ILE A 47 5.25 -8.23 1.65
N GLU A 48 5.36 -9.54 1.73
CA GLU A 48 5.08 -10.47 0.64
C GLU A 48 4.22 -11.57 1.22
N PRO A 49 3.07 -12.02 0.63
CA PRO A 49 2.09 -11.16 -0.01
C PRO A 49 1.04 -10.61 0.97
N LEU A 50 0.98 -9.29 1.13
CA LEU A 50 -0.04 -8.54 1.89
C LEU A 50 -1.42 -9.21 1.78
N SER A 51 -2.25 -9.30 2.83
CA SER A 51 -3.64 -9.82 2.73
C SER A 51 -4.62 -8.77 3.31
N GLY A 52 -4.69 -7.52 2.82
CA GLY A 52 -5.40 -7.05 1.62
C GLY A 52 -4.70 -7.14 0.27
N GLY A 53 -3.95 -8.21 0.11
CA GLY A 53 -3.68 -8.89 -1.14
C GLY A 53 -2.58 -8.21 -1.92
N LEU A 54 -1.37 -8.79 -1.95
CA LEU A 54 -0.82 -8.99 -3.29
C LEU A 54 -1.82 -9.89 -4.01
N MET A 55 -2.76 -9.27 -4.72
CA MET A 55 -3.53 -9.98 -5.72
C MET A 55 -2.75 -9.81 -7.00
N PHE A 56 -2.50 -10.92 -7.67
CA PHE A 56 -1.77 -10.92 -8.92
C PHE A 56 -2.50 -11.81 -9.89
N SER A 57 -3.09 -11.20 -10.90
CA SER A 57 -3.68 -11.86 -12.05
C SER A 57 -3.31 -11.09 -13.32
N ASP A 58 -3.63 -11.65 -14.49
CA ASP A 58 -3.24 -11.12 -15.81
C ASP A 58 -3.49 -9.62 -15.99
N LYS A 59 -4.60 -9.11 -15.45
CA LYS A 59 -5.02 -7.71 -15.60
C LYS A 59 -5.33 -7.03 -14.28
N TYR A 60 -4.80 -7.58 -13.18
CA TYR A 60 -5.04 -7.02 -11.85
C TYR A 60 -3.85 -7.28 -10.93
N ILE A 61 -3.20 -6.19 -10.53
CA ILE A 61 -2.20 -6.20 -9.47
C ILE A 61 -2.72 -5.30 -8.35
N GLN A 62 -2.85 -5.85 -7.16
CA GLN A 62 -3.13 -5.09 -5.95
C GLN A 62 -1.91 -5.13 -5.04
N LEU A 63 -1.53 -3.98 -4.49
CA LEU A 63 -0.50 -3.87 -3.48
C LEU A 63 -1.03 -2.91 -2.42
N ALA A 64 -0.94 -3.30 -1.17
CA ALA A 64 -1.22 -2.43 -0.04
C ALA A 64 0.08 -2.16 0.72
N SER A 65 0.22 -0.98 1.30
CA SER A 65 1.39 -0.60 2.08
C SER A 65 0.95 0.39 3.14
N TYR A 66 1.66 0.41 4.26
CA TYR A 66 1.49 1.46 5.27
C TYR A 66 2.46 2.60 4.98
N PHE A 67 2.03 3.82 5.25
CA PHE A 67 2.93 4.96 5.32
C PHE A 67 3.54 5.05 6.71
N ALA A 68 4.74 5.63 6.81
CA ALA A 68 5.38 5.86 8.11
C ALA A 68 4.77 7.07 8.87
N SER A 69 4.03 7.94 8.17
CA SER A 69 3.28 9.06 8.75
C SER A 69 2.08 9.43 7.87
N GLU A 70 1.28 10.40 8.32
CA GLU A 70 0.19 10.98 7.54
C GLU A 70 0.64 12.08 6.56
N ASN A 71 1.92 12.45 6.57
CA ASN A 71 2.45 13.53 5.74
C ASN A 71 2.84 12.99 4.37
N VAL A 72 1.83 12.62 3.59
CA VAL A 72 1.98 12.03 2.25
C VAL A 72 1.72 13.09 1.18
N TYR A 73 2.61 13.13 0.20
CA TYR A 73 2.63 14.11 -0.89
C TYR A 73 2.93 13.40 -2.21
N GLY A 74 2.46 13.93 -3.34
CA GLY A 74 2.69 13.36 -4.67
C GLY A 74 1.43 12.72 -5.23
N PHE A 75 1.58 11.65 -6.01
CA PHE A 75 0.58 11.10 -6.94
C PHE A 75 0.07 12.12 -7.97
N GLY A 76 -0.39 11.66 -9.13
CA GLY A 76 -0.90 12.55 -10.17
C GLY A 76 -0.92 11.92 -11.56
N GLU A 77 -1.34 12.64 -12.59
CA GLU A 77 -1.84 14.02 -12.56
C GLU A 77 -3.34 14.08 -12.23
N ASN A 78 -3.69 14.77 -11.14
CA ASN A 78 -5.05 15.01 -10.66
C ASN A 78 -5.12 16.42 -10.04
N ALA A 79 -6.33 16.98 -9.89
CA ALA A 79 -6.50 18.28 -9.25
C ALA A 79 -6.50 18.16 -7.71
N HIS A 80 -5.32 18.30 -7.09
CA HIS A 80 -5.20 18.30 -5.63
C HIS A 80 -5.45 19.71 -5.05
N HIS A 81 -6.37 19.82 -4.08
CA HIS A 81 -6.66 21.10 -3.41
C HIS A 81 -5.59 21.51 -2.39
N ALA A 82 -4.83 20.54 -1.89
CA ALA A 82 -3.71 20.75 -1.00
C ALA A 82 -2.56 19.84 -1.43
N ILE A 83 -1.32 20.25 -1.18
CA ILE A 83 -0.13 19.45 -1.50
C ILE A 83 -0.08 18.18 -0.64
N LYS A 84 -0.47 18.29 0.64
CA LYS A 84 -0.62 17.15 1.55
C LYS A 84 -1.95 16.44 1.28
N HIS A 85 -1.89 15.12 1.11
CA HIS A 85 -3.09 14.29 0.97
C HIS A 85 -3.91 14.26 2.26
N ASP A 86 -5.23 14.38 2.13
CA ASP A 86 -6.17 14.18 3.23
C ASP A 86 -6.49 12.68 3.36
N LEU A 87 -5.79 12.01 4.27
CA LEU A 87 -5.99 10.59 4.53
C LEU A 87 -7.24 10.29 5.36
N SER A 88 -7.88 11.30 5.99
CA SER A 88 -9.10 11.11 6.78
C SER A 88 -10.29 10.69 5.92
N ARG A 89 -10.17 10.90 4.61
CA ARG A 89 -11.16 10.59 3.60
C ARG A 89 -10.65 9.43 2.76
N TYR A 90 -11.43 8.36 2.67
CA TYR A 90 -11.15 7.28 1.74
C TYR A 90 -11.21 7.83 0.30
N THR A 91 -10.03 8.02 -0.29
CA THR A 91 -9.90 8.73 -1.56
C THR A 91 -9.12 7.89 -2.56
N THR A 92 -9.69 7.74 -3.76
CA THR A 92 -9.08 7.02 -4.87
C THR A 92 -8.69 8.00 -5.97
N TRP A 93 -7.40 7.98 -6.32
CA TRP A 93 -6.83 8.81 -7.38
C TRP A 93 -6.60 7.96 -8.61
N ALA A 94 -7.42 8.18 -9.64
CA ALA A 94 -7.28 7.49 -10.91
C ALA A 94 -6.05 8.02 -11.66
N MET A 95 -5.29 7.11 -12.28
CA MET A 95 -4.09 7.44 -13.03
C MET A 95 -4.11 6.74 -14.39
N LEU A 96 -4.34 7.55 -15.43
CA LEU A 96 -4.24 7.20 -16.84
C LEU A 96 -4.19 8.51 -17.64
N ALA A 97 -3.26 8.67 -18.58
CA ALA A 97 -3.20 9.89 -19.38
C ALA A 97 -4.51 10.10 -20.15
N ARG A 98 -5.15 11.25 -19.95
CA ARG A 98 -6.42 11.62 -20.57
C ARG A 98 -6.46 13.12 -20.84
N ASP A 99 -6.97 13.48 -22.01
CA ASP A 99 -7.33 14.87 -22.33
C ASP A 99 -8.57 15.28 -21.51
N GLU A 100 -8.33 15.92 -20.37
CA GLU A 100 -9.35 16.45 -19.46
C GLU A 100 -8.80 17.72 -18.80
N GLY A 101 -9.58 18.80 -18.82
CA GLY A 101 -9.24 20.02 -18.10
C GLY A 101 -9.29 19.83 -16.58
N PRO A 102 -8.34 20.40 -15.81
CA PRO A 102 -8.37 20.32 -14.35
C PRO A 102 -9.60 21.03 -13.80
N ASN A 103 -10.21 20.45 -12.76
CA ASN A 103 -11.35 21.01 -12.05
C ASN A 103 -11.02 21.16 -10.56
N SER A 104 -10.97 22.40 -10.07
CA SER A 104 -10.65 22.73 -8.68
C SER A 104 -11.80 23.35 -7.90
N TYR A 105 -13.04 23.28 -8.43
CA TYR A 105 -14.22 23.81 -7.73
C TYR A 105 -14.65 22.96 -6.53
N GLY A 106 -14.26 21.68 -6.51
CA GLY A 106 -14.61 20.69 -5.50
C GLY A 106 -13.68 19.48 -5.61
N LEU A 107 -13.85 18.49 -4.72
CA LEU A 107 -13.05 17.26 -4.82
C LEU A 107 -13.38 16.56 -6.15
N ASP A 108 -12.39 16.53 -7.05
CA ASP A 108 -12.44 15.81 -8.32
C ASP A 108 -11.17 14.94 -8.44
N THR A 109 -11.35 13.62 -8.43
CA THR A 109 -10.24 12.65 -8.44
C THR A 109 -9.98 12.04 -9.82
N LYS A 110 -10.51 12.67 -10.87
CA LYS A 110 -10.26 12.28 -12.27
C LYS A 110 -8.79 12.36 -12.62
N ASN A 111 -8.35 11.40 -13.43
CA ASN A 111 -7.08 11.42 -14.13
C ASN A 111 -7.04 12.53 -15.20
N LEU A 112 -5.88 13.18 -15.32
CA LEU A 112 -5.62 14.26 -16.27
C LEU A 112 -4.53 13.83 -17.28
N TYR A 113 -3.75 14.77 -17.81
CA TYR A 113 -2.86 14.57 -18.94
C TYR A 113 -1.70 13.60 -18.66
N GLY A 114 -1.14 13.62 -17.46
CA GLY A 114 0.02 12.81 -17.05
C GLY A 114 -0.28 11.70 -16.03
N VAL A 115 0.72 10.84 -15.82
CA VAL A 115 0.72 9.80 -14.78
C VAL A 115 2.05 9.84 -14.01
N PHE A 116 1.97 10.12 -12.71
CA PHE A 116 3.08 10.23 -11.79
C PHE A 116 2.78 9.40 -10.53
N ALA A 117 3.02 8.09 -10.61
CA ALA A 117 2.82 7.16 -9.50
C ALA A 117 3.99 7.19 -8.50
N PHE A 118 4.26 8.37 -7.96
CA PHE A 118 5.32 8.64 -6.99
C PHE A 118 4.78 9.39 -5.79
N TYR A 119 5.16 9.00 -4.58
CA TYR A 119 4.85 9.76 -3.38
C TYR A 119 6.07 9.94 -2.49
N ILE A 120 6.03 10.97 -1.66
CA ILE A 120 6.95 11.22 -0.54
C ILE A 120 6.14 11.17 0.74
N CYS A 121 6.71 10.54 1.77
CA CYS A 121 6.21 10.53 3.13
C CYS A 121 7.26 11.17 4.04
N VAL A 122 6.89 12.28 4.68
CA VAL A 122 7.75 12.95 5.67
C VAL A 122 7.44 12.41 7.05
N GLU A 123 8.40 11.75 7.67
CA GLU A 123 8.27 11.11 8.98
C GLU A 123 8.23 12.15 10.11
N TYR A 124 7.71 11.74 11.27
CA TYR A 124 7.53 12.65 12.40
C TYR A 124 8.84 13.14 13.02
N ASP A 125 9.95 12.44 12.76
CA ASP A 125 11.31 12.82 13.19
C ASP A 125 12.02 13.77 12.20
N GLY A 126 11.32 14.18 11.15
CA GLY A 126 11.86 15.05 10.11
C GLY A 126 12.64 14.32 9.01
N ASN A 127 12.83 12.99 9.12
CA ASN A 127 13.29 12.20 7.99
C ASN A 127 12.19 12.07 6.94
N ALA A 128 12.54 11.63 5.75
CA ALA A 128 11.56 11.40 4.70
C ALA A 128 12.00 10.23 3.83
N HIS A 129 11.01 9.52 3.27
CA HIS A 129 11.22 8.52 2.24
C HIS A 129 10.28 8.79 1.07
N GLY A 130 10.62 8.27 -0.10
CA GLY A 130 9.76 8.29 -1.27
C GLY A 130 9.63 6.91 -1.88
N VAL A 131 8.49 6.66 -2.53
CA VAL A 131 8.21 5.41 -3.23
C VAL A 131 7.70 5.73 -4.62
N LEU A 132 8.35 5.15 -5.62
CA LEU A 132 7.97 5.20 -7.03
C LEU A 132 7.39 3.83 -7.42
N ILE A 133 6.19 3.83 -7.98
CA ILE A 133 5.58 2.65 -8.59
C ILE A 133 5.79 2.76 -10.10
N VAL A 134 6.71 1.97 -10.63
CA VAL A 134 7.02 1.96 -12.06
C VAL A 134 6.00 1.09 -12.78
N ASN A 135 4.86 1.68 -13.13
CA ASN A 135 3.78 1.03 -13.88
C ASN A 135 3.05 2.08 -14.74
N SER A 136 2.83 1.76 -16.02
CA SER A 136 2.14 2.63 -17.00
C SER A 136 0.74 2.14 -17.39
N ASN A 137 0.30 0.99 -16.87
CA ASN A 137 -1.09 0.56 -17.04
C ASN A 137 -2.04 1.52 -16.31
N PRO A 138 -3.35 1.53 -16.67
CA PRO A 138 -4.36 2.18 -15.86
C PRO A 138 -4.28 1.67 -14.41
N GLN A 139 -4.17 2.60 -13.47
CA GLN A 139 -3.95 2.26 -12.06
C GLN A 139 -4.62 3.28 -11.15
N VAL A 140 -4.72 2.94 -9.86
CA VAL A 140 -5.35 3.77 -8.85
C VAL A 140 -4.50 3.76 -7.59
N ALA A 141 -4.27 4.93 -7.01
CA ALA A 141 -3.80 5.03 -5.62
C ALA A 141 -5.00 5.21 -4.71
N CYS A 142 -5.21 4.26 -3.80
CA CYS A 142 -6.23 4.36 -2.75
C CYS A 142 -5.55 4.77 -1.44
N LEU A 143 -5.92 5.95 -0.95
CA LEU A 143 -5.35 6.55 0.26
C LEU A 143 -6.43 6.66 1.32
N PHE A 144 -6.14 6.12 2.51
CA PHE A 144 -7.02 6.23 3.66
C PHE A 144 -6.23 5.97 4.94
N LEU A 145 -6.66 6.59 6.03
CA LEU A 145 -6.26 6.19 7.37
C LEU A 145 -6.84 4.82 7.67
N LYS A 146 -5.99 3.91 8.15
CA LYS A 146 -6.48 2.69 8.78
C LYS A 146 -7.02 3.07 10.16
N PHE A 147 -8.33 3.00 10.35
CA PHE A 147 -8.91 3.11 11.69
C PHE A 147 -8.39 1.94 12.54
N SER A 148 -7.69 2.27 13.63
CA SER A 148 -7.40 1.29 14.68
C SER A 148 -8.69 1.02 15.43
N GLU A 149 -9.15 -0.23 15.46
CA GLU A 149 -10.13 -0.65 16.47
C GLU A 149 -9.48 -0.41 17.84
N ARG A 150 -9.96 0.59 18.58
CA ARG A 150 -9.60 0.74 20.00
C ARG A 150 -10.35 -0.36 20.75
N SER A 151 -9.66 -1.38 21.22
CA SER A 151 -10.18 -2.23 22.29
C SER A 151 -10.42 -1.35 23.52
N GLY A 152 -11.69 -1.16 23.90
CA GLY A 152 -12.06 -0.46 25.12
C GLY A 152 -11.71 -1.29 26.38
N THR A 153 -11.33 -0.56 27.44
CA THR A 153 -11.17 -0.88 28.90
C THR A 153 -9.80 -0.36 29.34
N GLU A 154 -9.61 0.54 30.32
CA GLU A 154 -10.34 0.89 31.55
C GLU A 154 -10.17 2.40 31.89
N GLN A 155 -11.13 2.98 32.61
CA GLN A 155 -10.96 4.26 33.31
C GLN A 155 -10.30 4.02 34.68
N PRO A 156 -9.32 4.84 35.13
CA PRO A 156 -8.88 4.80 36.51
C PRO A 156 -9.85 5.59 37.39
N THR A 157 -10.19 5.00 38.54
CA THR A 157 -10.95 5.59 39.66
C THR A 157 -10.32 6.86 40.20
#